data_AF-A0A9Q0P887-F1
#
_entry.id   AF-A0A9Q0P887-F1
#
_cell.length_a   1.000
_cell.length_b   1.000
_cell.length_c   1.000
_cell.angle_alpha   90.00
_cell.angle_beta   90.00
_cell.angle_gamma   90.00
#
_symmetry.space_group_name_H-M   'P 1'
#
loop_
_entity.id
_entity.type
_entity.pdbx_description
1 polymer ?
#
loop_
_entity_poly.entity_id
_entity_poly.type
_entity_poly.pdbx_seq_one_letter_code
_entity_poly.pdbx_strand_id
1 'polypeptide(L)'
;MAPSLSKSSSGSSGLDGNNPYLISLEGSNFVVNGHVFLSDVPDNITLSPSPPVTLTEKTICDTAGADPLWGSIRKNPKTGTLSLSGKLKNIKFMSIFRFKDDPYVLLLPLLEGPFRASLQPGAADDDNVDVCVESGSTKVCGDEFRSVVYVHAGDDPFNLMKEAMKVVRVHLGTFKLLEEKTPPGIVDKFGWCTWDAFYLTVHPQGIWDGVKGLVEGGCPPGLVLIDDGWQSISRDEDPITKEGMTAAVDAGEQMPCRLLKFQENYKFRDYVSLKSSAMDANNRGMGSFH
;
A
#
# COMPACT_ATOMS: atom_id res chain seq x y z
N MET A 1 14.33 6.25 44.59
CA MET A 1 14.66 7.68 44.44
C MET A 1 14.73 7.98 42.97
N ALA A 2 13.79 8.78 42.47
CA ALA A 2 13.76 9.30 41.11
C ALA A 2 14.54 10.63 41.05
N PRO A 3 15.22 10.96 39.94
CA PRO A 3 15.71 12.31 39.74
C PRO A 3 14.55 13.21 39.30
N SER A 4 14.35 14.29 40.05
CA SER A 4 13.48 15.41 39.71
C SER A 4 14.13 16.30 38.65
N LEU A 5 13.37 16.71 37.63
CA LEU A 5 13.68 17.86 36.79
C LEU A 5 12.49 18.83 36.84
N SER A 6 12.68 19.92 37.57
CA SER A 6 11.74 21.04 37.65
C SER A 6 12.18 22.17 36.70
N LYS A 7 11.24 22.60 35.84
CA LYS A 7 11.05 23.93 35.18
C LYS A 7 12.25 24.49 34.36
N SER A 8 12.08 24.96 33.12
CA SER A 8 11.10 25.94 32.67
C SER A 8 11.14 26.09 31.13
N SER A 9 9.98 26.25 30.48
CA SER A 9 9.80 27.27 29.43
C SER A 9 8.32 27.58 29.26
N SER A 10 8.00 28.84 29.53
CA SER A 10 6.78 29.54 29.14
C SER A 10 6.81 29.80 27.63
N GLY A 11 5.71 29.49 26.95
CA GLY A 11 5.53 29.82 25.55
C GLY A 11 4.21 29.28 25.04
N SER A 12 3.13 29.97 25.38
CA SER A 12 1.83 29.80 24.74
C SER A 12 1.91 30.20 23.27
N SER A 13 1.67 29.25 22.37
CA SER A 13 1.18 29.49 21.02
C SER A 13 0.34 28.26 20.69
N GLY A 14 -0.97 28.30 20.88
CA GLY A 14 -1.84 28.95 19.90
C GLY A 14 -1.96 27.99 18.72
N LEU A 15 -2.87 27.02 18.84
CA LEU A 15 -3.27 26.12 17.76
C LEU A 15 -4.07 26.95 16.74
N ASP A 16 -3.37 27.71 15.91
CA ASP A 16 -3.94 28.29 14.70
C ASP A 16 -3.76 27.27 13.57
N GLY A 17 -4.87 26.72 13.09
CA GLY A 17 -4.94 25.68 12.06
C GLY A 17 -4.62 26.18 10.66
N ASN A 18 -3.46 26.83 10.51
CA ASN A 18 -2.91 27.23 9.24
C ASN A 18 -1.63 26.41 9.03
N ASN A 19 -1.58 25.52 8.03
CA ASN A 19 -0.35 24.77 7.76
C ASN A 19 0.76 25.78 7.41
N PRO A 20 1.82 25.95 8.24
CA PRO A 20 2.84 26.96 7.98
C PRO A 20 3.81 26.54 6.87
N TYR A 21 3.73 25.29 6.40
CA TYR A 21 4.68 24.69 5.46
C TYR A 21 4.21 24.85 4.02
N LEU A 22 4.58 25.98 3.41
CA LEU A 22 4.34 26.21 1.99
C LEU A 22 5.37 25.45 1.14
N ILE A 23 4.88 24.55 0.29
CA ILE A 23 5.67 23.95 -0.78
C ILE A 23 5.60 24.88 -2.01
N SER A 24 6.73 25.21 -2.60
CA SER A 24 6.83 26.05 -3.79
C SER A 24 7.71 25.39 -4.86
N LEU A 25 7.54 25.79 -6.13
CA LEU A 25 8.46 25.50 -7.22
C LEU A 25 9.24 26.78 -7.54
N GLU A 26 10.50 26.83 -7.13
CA GLU A 26 11.41 27.95 -7.32
C GLU A 26 12.45 27.60 -8.39
N GLY A 27 12.25 28.13 -9.60
CA GLY A 27 12.99 27.68 -10.78
C GLY A 27 12.68 26.20 -11.05
N SER A 28 13.69 25.35 -11.03
CA SER A 28 13.57 23.89 -11.17
C SER A 28 13.62 23.14 -9.83
N ASN A 29 13.36 23.81 -8.70
CA ASN A 29 13.48 23.21 -7.37
C ASN A 29 12.15 23.25 -6.62
N PHE A 30 11.71 22.09 -6.11
CA PHE A 30 10.71 22.10 -5.06
C PHE A 30 11.33 22.43 -3.71
N VAL A 31 10.71 23.39 -3.03
CA VAL A 31 11.19 23.99 -1.80
C VAL A 31 10.09 23.91 -0.74
N VAL A 32 10.48 23.63 0.51
CA VAL A 32 9.63 23.78 1.70
C VAL A 32 10.43 24.52 2.76
N ASN A 33 9.90 25.60 3.34
CA ASN A 33 10.63 26.43 4.31
C ASN A 33 12.03 26.90 3.85
N GLY A 34 12.24 27.10 2.54
CA GLY A 34 13.55 27.44 2.00
C GLY A 34 14.50 26.25 1.80
N HIS A 35 14.09 25.04 2.19
CA HIS A 35 14.83 23.79 1.95
C HIS A 35 14.41 23.16 0.64
N VAL A 36 15.37 23.02 -0.28
CA VAL A 36 15.18 22.29 -1.54
C VAL A 36 15.07 20.80 -1.23
N PHE A 37 13.92 20.19 -1.56
CA PHE A 37 13.70 18.76 -1.36
C PHE A 37 13.69 17.94 -2.64
N LEU A 38 13.44 18.57 -3.78
CA LEU A 38 13.59 17.95 -5.09
C LEU A 38 14.19 19.00 -6.04
N SER A 39 15.34 18.70 -6.63
CA SER A 39 16.01 19.60 -7.57
C SER A 39 15.94 19.09 -9.01
N ASP A 40 16.27 19.94 -9.97
CA ASP A 40 16.28 19.60 -11.40
C ASP A 40 14.90 19.09 -11.89
N VAL A 41 13.81 19.60 -11.30
CA VAL A 41 12.41 19.31 -11.66
C VAL A 41 12.15 19.81 -13.10
N PRO A 42 11.74 18.93 -14.03
CA PRO A 42 11.45 19.33 -15.41
C PRO A 42 10.29 20.31 -15.52
N ASP A 43 10.34 21.24 -16.49
CA ASP A 43 9.31 22.26 -16.73
C ASP A 43 7.89 21.71 -16.99
N ASN A 44 7.81 20.44 -17.36
CA ASN A 44 6.55 19.73 -17.56
C ASN A 44 5.90 19.25 -16.24
N ILE A 45 6.52 19.49 -15.10
CA ILE A 45 5.98 19.25 -13.77
C ILE A 45 5.48 20.59 -13.23
N THR A 46 4.21 20.64 -12.83
CA THR A 46 3.61 21.85 -12.27
C THR A 46 2.99 21.56 -10.91
N LEU A 47 3.01 22.58 -10.06
CA LEU A 47 2.20 22.59 -8.85
C LEU A 47 0.86 23.25 -9.15
N SER A 48 -0.23 22.63 -8.74
CA SER A 48 -1.57 23.19 -8.75
C SER A 48 -2.08 23.24 -7.30
N PRO A 49 -3.01 24.12 -6.91
CA PRO A 49 -3.62 24.06 -5.59
C PRO A 49 -4.68 22.95 -5.51
N SER A 50 -4.93 22.42 -4.31
CA SER A 50 -6.06 21.54 -4.06
C SER A 50 -7.36 22.36 -3.91
N PRO A 51 -8.55 21.82 -4.28
CA PRO A 51 -9.81 22.47 -3.93
C PRO A 51 -9.95 22.56 -2.41
N PRO A 52 -10.46 23.67 -1.84
CA PRO A 52 -10.67 23.76 -0.41
C PRO A 52 -11.60 22.64 0.05
N VAL A 53 -11.09 21.76 0.92
CA VAL A 53 -11.89 20.69 1.51
C VAL A 53 -12.83 21.32 2.54
N THR A 54 -14.06 21.64 2.13
CA THR A 54 -15.13 21.98 3.08
C THR A 54 -15.70 20.67 3.63
N LEU A 55 -15.14 20.19 4.73
CA LEU A 55 -15.69 19.07 5.48
C LEU A 55 -17.07 19.47 6.04
N THR A 56 -18.14 19.03 5.39
CA THR A 56 -19.50 19.16 5.91
C THR A 56 -19.96 17.82 6.47
N GLU A 57 -19.68 17.60 7.76
CA GLU A 57 -20.63 17.12 8.78
C GLU A 57 -19.88 16.84 10.10
N LYS A 58 -20.28 17.57 11.15
CA LYS A 58 -19.94 17.43 12.58
C LYS A 58 -18.79 16.46 12.89
N THR A 59 -17.57 16.98 12.99
CA THR A 59 -16.62 16.81 14.12
C THR A 59 -15.34 17.61 13.81
N ILE A 60 -15.15 18.69 14.60
CA ILE A 60 -13.92 19.48 14.82
C ILE A 60 -13.60 20.61 13.79
N CYS A 61 -13.77 21.82 14.33
CA CYS A 61 -13.33 23.19 13.96
C CYS A 61 -13.32 23.67 12.50
N ASP A 62 -14.09 24.74 12.30
CA ASP A 62 -13.96 25.71 11.22
C ASP A 62 -12.50 26.18 11.05
N THR A 63 -11.84 25.77 9.97
CA THR A 63 -10.65 26.46 9.47
C THR A 63 -10.76 26.62 7.97
N ALA A 64 -11.17 27.81 7.56
CA ALA A 64 -10.96 28.33 6.22
C ALA A 64 -9.47 28.71 6.08
N GLY A 65 -8.69 27.77 5.58
CA GLY A 65 -7.34 27.97 5.07
C GLY A 65 -7.19 27.03 3.89
N ALA A 66 -7.00 27.58 2.69
CA ALA A 66 -6.80 26.77 1.51
C ALA A 66 -5.47 26.04 1.68
N ASP A 67 -5.47 24.75 1.99
CA ASP A 67 -4.28 23.90 1.96
C ASP A 67 -3.88 23.68 0.50
N PRO A 68 -2.75 24.21 0.01
CA PRO A 68 -2.32 23.96 -1.34
C PRO A 68 -1.07 23.04 -1.23
N LEU A 69 -1.02 21.87 -1.85
CA LEU A 69 -0.69 21.83 -3.27
C LEU A 69 -0.72 20.39 -3.85
N TRP A 70 -1.38 20.33 -4.99
CA TRP A 70 -1.45 19.31 -6.03
C TRP A 70 -0.17 19.26 -6.88
N GLY A 71 0.43 18.10 -7.12
CA GLY A 71 1.44 17.94 -8.17
C GLY A 71 0.77 17.56 -9.50
N SER A 72 0.45 18.53 -10.35
CA SER A 72 -0.04 18.25 -11.70
C SER A 72 1.15 18.10 -12.63
N ILE A 73 1.53 16.87 -12.94
CA ILE A 73 2.57 16.62 -13.93
C ILE A 73 1.95 16.52 -15.32
N ARG A 74 1.95 17.63 -16.08
CA ARG A 74 1.57 17.60 -17.49
C ARG A 74 2.79 17.35 -18.35
N LYS A 75 3.05 16.10 -18.72
CA LYS A 75 3.91 15.80 -19.87
C LYS A 75 3.10 15.10 -20.93
N ASN A 76 3.44 15.43 -22.17
CA ASN A 76 2.97 14.82 -23.40
C ASN A 76 4.05 13.85 -23.92
N PRO A 77 3.89 12.51 -23.78
CA PRO A 77 4.76 11.59 -24.50
C PRO A 77 3.97 10.57 -25.33
N LYS A 78 4.44 10.38 -26.55
CA LYS A 78 4.20 9.18 -27.32
C LYS A 78 4.82 8.00 -26.55
N THR A 79 3.97 7.04 -26.18
CA THR A 79 4.23 5.70 -25.62
C THR A 79 4.23 5.55 -24.08
N GLY A 80 3.15 4.93 -23.56
CA GLY A 80 3.09 3.80 -22.61
C GLY A 80 3.69 3.90 -21.20
N THR A 81 4.81 4.59 -21.02
CA THR A 81 5.56 4.70 -19.77
C THR A 81 6.16 6.09 -19.71
N LEU A 82 5.71 6.89 -18.75
CA LEU A 82 6.28 8.20 -18.45
C LEU A 82 7.27 8.04 -17.30
N SER A 83 8.55 8.28 -17.54
CA SER A 83 9.57 8.48 -16.50
C SER A 83 9.83 9.98 -16.35
N LEU A 84 9.70 10.49 -15.12
CA LEU A 84 9.91 11.89 -14.78
C LEU A 84 10.99 12.01 -13.72
N SER A 85 12.21 12.36 -14.14
CA SER A 85 13.36 12.44 -13.26
C SER A 85 13.44 13.78 -12.52
N GLY A 86 13.68 13.73 -11.21
CA GLY A 86 14.14 14.87 -10.39
C GLY A 86 15.13 14.38 -9.33
N LYS A 87 16.10 15.19 -8.90
CA LYS A 87 17.17 14.72 -8.00
C LYS A 87 16.84 14.88 -6.52
N LEU A 88 16.90 13.77 -5.78
CA LEU A 88 16.98 13.74 -4.32
C LEU A 88 18.45 13.78 -3.89
N LYS A 89 19.05 14.97 -3.86
CA LYS A 89 20.44 15.09 -3.41
C LYS A 89 20.53 14.84 -1.91
N ASN A 90 21.33 13.85 -1.51
CA ASN A 90 21.61 13.47 -0.12
C ASN A 90 20.40 12.95 0.71
N ILE A 91 19.36 12.43 0.06
CA ILE A 91 18.20 11.81 0.73
C ILE A 91 18.04 10.38 0.23
N LYS A 92 18.05 9.38 1.14
CA LYS A 92 17.63 8.02 0.80
C LYS A 92 16.12 8.05 0.51
N PHE A 93 15.71 7.61 -0.67
CA PHE A 93 14.31 7.67 -1.09
C PHE A 93 13.37 6.98 -0.07
N MET A 94 12.41 7.74 0.46
CA MET A 94 11.28 7.25 1.25
C MET A 94 10.04 8.07 0.86
N SER A 95 8.85 7.48 0.89
CA SER A 95 7.60 8.22 0.62
C SER A 95 7.32 9.32 1.64
N ILE A 96 7.93 9.26 2.83
CA ILE A 96 7.90 10.31 3.84
C ILE A 96 9.34 10.52 4.31
N PHE A 97 9.83 11.75 4.30
CA PHE A 97 11.16 12.08 4.80
C PHE A 97 11.14 13.42 5.53
N ARG A 98 12.20 13.71 6.30
CA ARG A 98 12.31 14.90 7.12
C ARG A 98 13.70 15.51 6.94
N PHE A 99 13.79 16.83 6.81
CA PHE A 99 15.06 17.53 6.97
C PHE A 99 15.32 17.80 8.46
N LYS A 100 16.59 18.01 8.81
CA LYS A 100 16.95 18.25 10.21
C LYS A 100 16.37 19.60 10.65
N ASP A 101 15.55 19.58 11.70
CA ASP A 101 14.84 20.74 12.27
C ASP A 101 13.73 21.32 11.37
N ASP A 102 13.26 20.54 10.39
CA ASP A 102 12.27 20.91 9.36
C ASP A 102 11.02 20.00 9.41
N PRO A 103 9.95 20.33 8.66
CA PRO A 103 8.77 19.48 8.55
C PRO A 103 9.08 18.14 7.85
N TYR A 104 8.19 17.17 8.08
CA TYR A 104 8.09 15.99 7.23
C TYR A 104 7.48 16.37 5.89
N VAL A 105 8.03 15.82 4.80
CA VAL A 105 7.48 15.92 3.45
C VAL A 105 7.01 14.53 3.01
N LEU A 106 5.75 14.44 2.62
CA LEU A 106 5.13 13.27 2.02
C LEU A 106 5.13 13.42 0.49
N LEU A 107 5.62 12.40 -0.21
CA LEU A 107 5.43 12.17 -1.65
C LEU A 107 4.56 10.93 -1.81
N LEU A 108 3.31 11.12 -2.24
CA LEU A 108 2.32 10.06 -2.37
C LEU A 108 1.91 9.88 -3.84
N PRO A 109 2.37 8.82 -4.51
CA PRO A 109 1.90 8.46 -5.84
C PRO A 109 0.41 8.14 -5.82
N LEU A 110 -0.30 8.60 -6.85
CA LEU A 110 -1.76 8.47 -6.95
C LEU A 110 -2.17 7.53 -8.08
N LEU A 111 -3.45 7.13 -8.04
CA LEU A 111 -4.14 6.56 -9.18
C LEU A 111 -4.80 7.68 -9.97
N GLU A 112 -4.53 7.74 -11.28
CA GLU A 112 -5.17 8.69 -12.18
C GLU A 112 -5.94 7.94 -13.27
N GLY A 113 -7.26 7.85 -13.09
CA GLY A 113 -8.12 7.07 -13.98
C GLY A 113 -7.62 5.62 -14.06
N PRO A 114 -7.30 5.08 -15.26
CA PRO A 114 -6.79 3.72 -15.42
C PRO A 114 -5.27 3.59 -15.21
N PHE A 115 -4.58 4.64 -14.78
CA PHE A 115 -3.14 4.65 -14.57
C PHE A 115 -2.77 4.64 -13.09
N ARG A 116 -1.71 3.93 -12.75
CA ARG A 116 -1.03 3.99 -11.45
C ARG A 116 0.27 4.78 -11.59
N ALA A 117 0.55 5.64 -10.61
CA ALA A 117 1.86 6.21 -10.43
C ALA A 117 2.66 5.42 -9.39
N SER A 118 3.97 5.32 -9.60
CA SER A 118 4.93 4.81 -8.63
C SER A 118 6.19 5.68 -8.65
N LEU A 119 6.99 5.58 -7.59
CA LEU A 119 8.29 6.23 -7.50
C LEU A 119 9.37 5.15 -7.61
N GLN A 120 10.36 5.40 -8.45
CA GLN A 120 11.46 4.47 -8.71
C GLN A 120 12.79 5.23 -8.75
N PRO A 121 13.94 4.59 -8.50
CA PRO A 121 15.22 5.22 -8.75
C PRO A 121 15.35 5.57 -10.24
N GLY A 122 16.07 6.65 -10.53
CA GLY A 122 16.45 7.00 -11.89
C GLY A 122 17.42 6.01 -12.52
N ALA A 123 18.08 6.42 -13.60
CA ALA A 123 19.05 5.56 -14.27
C ALA A 123 20.23 5.24 -13.34
N ALA A 124 20.88 4.09 -13.57
CA ALA A 124 22.03 3.69 -12.76
C ALA A 124 23.07 4.83 -12.69
N ASP A 125 23.50 5.13 -11.45
CA ASP A 125 24.47 6.17 -11.10
C ASP A 125 23.99 7.64 -11.17
N ASP A 126 22.66 7.88 -11.15
CA ASP A 126 22.10 9.21 -10.88
C ASP A 126 21.39 9.29 -9.51
N ASP A 127 21.37 10.49 -8.91
CA ASP A 127 20.58 10.78 -7.70
C ASP A 127 19.10 11.09 -8.06
N ASN A 128 18.63 10.67 -9.24
CA ASN A 128 17.27 10.97 -9.68
C ASN A 128 16.27 10.01 -9.04
N VAL A 129 15.06 10.52 -8.86
CA VAL A 129 13.84 9.79 -8.60
C VAL A 129 12.92 10.01 -9.79
N ASP A 130 12.45 8.91 -10.34
CA ASP A 130 11.51 8.87 -11.43
C ASP A 130 10.10 8.65 -10.90
N VAL A 131 9.13 9.45 -11.38
CA VAL A 131 7.72 9.07 -11.31
C VAL A 131 7.42 8.21 -12.54
N CYS A 132 7.07 6.95 -12.32
CA CYS A 132 6.60 6.02 -13.35
C CYS A 132 5.07 6.02 -13.37
N VAL A 133 4.47 6.22 -14.55
CA VAL A 133 3.02 6.16 -14.75
C VAL A 133 2.67 5.09 -15.77
N GLU A 134 1.85 4.12 -15.37
CA GLU A 134 1.52 2.95 -16.20
C GLU A 134 0.08 2.46 -15.99
N SER A 135 -0.52 1.87 -17.02
CA SER A 135 -1.86 1.28 -16.96
C SER A 135 -1.85 -0.24 -16.76
N GLY A 136 -0.70 -0.89 -17.01
CA GLY A 136 -0.60 -2.35 -17.09
C GLY A 136 -1.41 -2.97 -18.23
N SER A 137 -1.89 -2.18 -19.20
CA SER A 137 -2.77 -2.64 -20.28
C SER A 137 -2.32 -2.11 -21.63
N THR A 138 -2.11 -3.00 -22.60
CA THR A 138 -1.79 -2.64 -23.99
C THR A 138 -2.93 -1.93 -24.72
N LYS A 139 -4.13 -1.91 -24.14
CA LYS A 139 -5.32 -1.26 -24.69
C LYS A 139 -5.56 0.14 -24.14
N VAL A 140 -4.88 0.52 -23.06
CA VAL A 140 -5.07 1.81 -22.40
C VAL A 140 -3.88 2.70 -22.76
N CYS A 141 -4.17 3.74 -23.52
CA CYS A 141 -3.21 4.77 -23.92
C CYS A 141 -3.61 6.10 -23.29
N GLY A 142 -2.61 6.88 -22.88
CA GLY A 142 -2.78 8.21 -22.31
C GLY A 142 -1.46 8.95 -22.40
N ASP A 143 -1.54 10.24 -22.72
CA ASP A 143 -0.41 11.13 -22.94
C ASP A 143 -0.56 12.45 -22.17
N GLU A 144 -1.54 12.58 -21.29
CA GLU A 144 -1.65 13.69 -20.33
C GLU A 144 -2.12 13.16 -18.98
N PHE A 145 -1.47 13.65 -17.94
CA PHE A 145 -1.79 13.35 -16.55
C PHE A 145 -1.89 14.66 -15.76
N ARG A 146 -2.80 14.70 -14.80
CA ARG A 146 -3.11 15.88 -14.00
C ARG A 146 -2.81 15.66 -12.53
N SER A 147 -2.67 14.43 -12.08
CA SER A 147 -2.87 14.01 -10.68
C SER A 147 -2.03 12.77 -10.35
N VAL A 148 -0.71 12.82 -10.53
CA VAL A 148 0.14 11.62 -10.40
C VAL A 148 0.87 11.52 -9.06
N VAL A 149 1.21 12.65 -8.43
CA VAL A 149 1.86 12.67 -7.12
C VAL A 149 1.24 13.78 -6.28
N TYR A 150 0.81 13.42 -5.08
CA TYR A 150 0.40 14.34 -4.03
C TYR A 150 1.59 14.66 -3.12
N VAL A 151 1.78 15.95 -2.81
CA VAL A 151 2.86 16.42 -1.94
C VAL A 151 2.26 17.17 -0.76
N HIS A 152 2.72 16.86 0.45
CA HIS A 152 2.22 17.51 1.68
C HIS A 152 3.36 17.62 2.70
N ALA A 153 3.50 18.78 3.34
CA ALA A 153 4.42 19.00 4.43
C ALA A 153 3.70 19.17 5.79
N GLY A 154 4.28 18.65 6.88
CA GLY A 154 3.73 18.77 8.23
C GLY A 154 4.68 18.33 9.33
N ASP A 155 4.40 18.71 10.59
CA ASP A 155 5.31 18.46 11.72
C ASP A 155 5.22 17.09 12.35
N ASP A 156 4.04 16.47 12.24
CA ASP A 156 3.76 15.16 12.79
C ASP A 156 3.45 14.19 11.65
N PRO A 157 4.23 13.12 11.46
CA PRO A 157 4.09 12.23 10.31
C PRO A 157 2.79 11.41 10.36
N PHE A 158 2.20 11.20 11.55
CA PHE A 158 0.95 10.46 11.70
C PHE A 158 -0.26 11.31 11.31
N ASN A 159 -0.28 12.56 11.74
CA ASN A 159 -1.29 13.53 11.33
C ASN A 159 -1.13 13.88 9.84
N LEU A 160 0.10 14.09 9.37
CA LEU A 160 0.40 14.33 7.95
C LEU A 160 -0.22 13.25 7.06
N MET A 161 -0.03 11.98 7.40
CA MET A 161 -0.63 10.86 6.66
C MET A 161 -2.17 10.88 6.71
N LYS A 162 -2.77 11.12 7.88
CA LYS A 162 -4.23 11.17 8.04
C LYS A 162 -4.85 12.29 7.21
N GLU A 163 -4.29 13.50 7.29
CA GLU A 163 -4.80 14.64 6.53
C GLU A 163 -4.57 14.46 5.02
N ALA A 164 -3.40 13.97 4.61
CA ALA A 164 -3.14 13.61 3.22
C ALA A 164 -4.18 12.63 2.65
N MET A 165 -4.50 11.57 3.40
CA MET A 165 -5.49 10.59 2.95
C MET A 165 -6.91 11.17 2.85
N LYS A 166 -7.30 12.10 3.73
CA LYS A 166 -8.58 12.82 3.59
C LYS A 166 -8.62 13.65 2.30
N VAL A 167 -7.57 14.42 2.02
CA VAL A 167 -7.48 15.25 0.80
C VAL A 167 -7.52 14.36 -0.44
N VAL A 168 -6.71 13.30 -0.49
CA VAL A 168 -6.67 12.35 -1.61
C VAL A 168 -8.00 11.63 -1.80
N ARG A 169 -8.69 11.26 -0.71
CA ARG A 169 -10.03 10.68 -0.75
C ARG A 169 -11.04 11.63 -1.37
N VAL A 170 -11.03 12.91 -0.99
CA VAL A 170 -11.95 13.92 -1.54
C VAL A 170 -11.67 14.17 -3.01
N HIS A 171 -10.39 14.28 -3.39
CA HIS A 171 -10.04 14.51 -4.78
C HIS A 171 -10.34 13.33 -5.70
N LEU A 172 -9.89 12.13 -5.34
CA LEU A 172 -10.06 10.98 -6.21
C LEU A 172 -11.51 10.50 -6.21
N GLY A 173 -12.19 10.54 -5.06
CA GLY A 173 -13.57 10.04 -4.93
C GLY A 173 -13.72 8.54 -5.21
N THR A 174 -12.63 7.77 -5.28
CA THR A 174 -12.62 6.35 -5.66
C THR A 174 -12.53 5.39 -4.48
N PHE A 175 -12.31 5.88 -3.26
CA PHE A 175 -12.16 5.05 -2.07
C PHE A 175 -12.78 5.71 -0.83
N LYS A 176 -12.93 4.89 0.21
CA LYS A 176 -13.33 5.32 1.55
C LYS A 176 -12.17 5.16 2.52
N LEU A 177 -12.07 6.06 3.49
CA LEU A 177 -11.17 5.93 4.63
C LEU A 177 -11.61 4.79 5.55
N LEU A 178 -10.74 4.38 6.47
CA LEU A 178 -11.07 3.32 7.43
C LEU A 178 -12.25 3.73 8.34
N GLU A 179 -12.26 4.99 8.75
CA GLU A 179 -13.28 5.61 9.61
C GLU A 179 -14.65 5.71 8.92
N GLU A 180 -14.68 5.68 7.59
CA GLU A 180 -15.89 5.70 6.77
C GLU A 180 -16.43 4.30 6.44
N LYS A 181 -15.70 3.24 6.86
CA LYS A 181 -16.06 1.85 6.64
C LYS A 181 -16.70 1.26 7.89
N THR A 182 -17.39 0.15 7.72
CA THR A 182 -17.83 -0.72 8.82
C THR A 182 -17.08 -2.05 8.67
N PRO A 183 -15.85 -2.17 9.21
CA PRO A 183 -15.09 -3.40 9.12
C PRO A 183 -15.88 -4.57 9.73
N PRO A 184 -15.91 -5.75 9.09
CA PRO A 184 -16.54 -6.92 9.68
C PRO A 184 -15.77 -7.36 10.93
N GLY A 185 -16.45 -7.85 11.97
CA GLY A 185 -15.82 -8.23 13.25
C GLY A 185 -14.76 -9.34 13.17
N ILE A 186 -14.54 -9.94 11.99
CA ILE A 186 -13.43 -10.84 11.71
C ILE A 186 -12.07 -10.12 11.75
N VAL A 187 -12.01 -8.80 11.48
CA VAL A 187 -10.75 -8.03 11.49
C VAL A 187 -10.12 -7.94 12.89
N ASP A 188 -10.93 -8.09 13.94
CA ASP A 188 -10.48 -8.08 15.34
C ASP A 188 -10.13 -9.48 15.85
N LYS A 189 -10.14 -10.49 14.98
CA LYS A 189 -9.82 -11.87 15.34
C LYS A 189 -8.36 -12.17 15.01
N PHE A 190 -7.72 -12.93 15.90
CA PHE A 190 -6.47 -13.60 15.56
C PHE A 190 -6.73 -14.54 14.39
N GLY A 191 -6.06 -14.29 13.26
CA GLY A 191 -6.10 -15.13 12.07
C GLY A 191 -4.80 -15.89 11.89
N TRP A 192 -4.88 -17.05 11.25
CA TRP A 192 -3.70 -17.84 10.88
C TRP A 192 -3.68 -18.11 9.37
N CYS A 193 -2.56 -17.78 8.73
CA CYS A 193 -2.29 -18.06 7.33
C CYS A 193 -1.39 -19.30 7.20
N THR A 194 -1.69 -20.19 6.26
CA THR A 194 -0.93 -21.42 6.04
C THR A 194 0.43 -21.21 5.36
N TRP A 195 0.70 -20.03 4.79
CA TRP A 195 1.90 -19.78 3.97
C TRP A 195 3.20 -20.02 4.72
N ASP A 196 3.43 -19.36 5.85
CA ASP A 196 4.68 -19.49 6.61
C ASP A 196 4.85 -20.87 7.28
N ALA A 197 3.80 -21.70 7.28
CA ALA A 197 3.84 -23.05 7.81
C ALA A 197 4.12 -24.11 6.73
N PHE A 198 3.61 -23.94 5.51
CA PHE A 198 3.66 -24.98 4.48
C PHE A 198 4.12 -24.52 3.10
N TYR A 199 4.10 -23.22 2.82
CA TYR A 199 4.26 -22.67 1.48
C TYR A 199 3.38 -23.46 0.48
N LEU A 200 3.94 -23.84 -0.66
CA LEU A 200 3.24 -24.62 -1.70
C LEU A 200 2.88 -26.07 -1.30
N THR A 201 3.31 -26.55 -0.14
CA THR A 201 3.08 -27.93 0.34
C THR A 201 1.87 -28.06 1.27
N VAL A 202 1.06 -27.00 1.42
CA VAL A 202 -0.14 -27.02 2.28
C VAL A 202 -1.05 -28.21 1.95
N HIS A 203 -1.62 -28.83 2.99
CA HIS A 203 -2.45 -30.02 2.89
C HIS A 203 -3.44 -30.09 4.07
N PRO A 204 -4.57 -30.80 3.93
CA PRO A 204 -5.64 -30.82 4.94
C PRO A 204 -5.19 -31.22 6.35
N GLN A 205 -4.38 -32.27 6.47
CA GLN A 205 -3.94 -32.75 7.79
C GLN A 205 -3.08 -31.71 8.51
N GLY A 206 -2.16 -31.06 7.80
CA GLY A 206 -1.34 -29.98 8.38
C GLY A 206 -2.18 -28.79 8.84
N ILE A 207 -3.24 -28.44 8.11
CA ILE A 207 -4.16 -27.38 8.54
C ILE A 207 -4.82 -27.75 9.87
N TRP A 208 -5.33 -28.99 9.99
CA TRP A 208 -5.92 -29.48 11.24
C TRP A 208 -4.93 -29.49 12.39
N ASP A 209 -3.73 -29.99 12.17
CA ASP A 209 -2.69 -30.07 13.20
C ASP A 209 -2.23 -28.67 13.63
N GLY A 210 -2.11 -27.73 12.70
CA GLY A 210 -1.80 -26.32 12.99
C GLY A 210 -2.88 -25.63 13.83
N VAL A 211 -4.16 -25.78 13.44
CA VAL A 211 -5.29 -25.25 14.23
C VAL A 211 -5.34 -25.89 15.61
N LYS A 212 -5.18 -27.22 15.69
CA LYS A 212 -5.15 -27.95 16.96
C LYS A 212 -4.03 -27.44 17.86
N GLY A 213 -2.81 -27.29 17.33
CA GLY A 213 -1.67 -26.76 18.08
C GLY A 213 -1.91 -25.35 18.61
N LEU A 214 -2.51 -24.47 17.81
CA LEU A 214 -2.88 -23.11 18.23
C LEU A 214 -3.93 -23.12 19.35
N VAL A 215 -4.94 -23.99 19.26
CA VAL A 215 -5.98 -24.16 20.30
C VAL A 215 -5.35 -24.69 21.60
N GLU A 216 -4.54 -25.74 21.52
CA GLU A 216 -3.85 -26.33 22.68
C GLU A 216 -2.85 -25.36 23.32
N GLY A 217 -2.23 -24.49 22.51
CA GLY A 217 -1.37 -23.40 22.96
C GLY A 217 -2.11 -22.19 23.54
N GLY A 218 -3.44 -22.20 23.60
CA GLY A 218 -4.26 -21.13 24.17
C GLY A 218 -4.48 -19.93 23.24
N CYS A 219 -4.18 -20.04 21.95
CA CYS A 219 -4.37 -18.99 20.96
C CYS A 219 -5.24 -19.49 19.77
N PRO A 220 -6.51 -19.83 20.00
CA PRO A 220 -7.38 -20.38 18.96
C PRO A 220 -7.62 -19.34 17.84
N PRO A 221 -7.35 -19.66 16.55
CA PRO A 221 -7.60 -18.74 15.46
C PRO A 221 -9.11 -18.55 15.23
N GLY A 222 -9.54 -17.31 15.10
CA GLY A 222 -10.89 -16.94 14.66
C GLY A 222 -11.06 -16.89 13.15
N LEU A 223 -9.94 -16.95 12.40
CA LEU A 223 -9.88 -17.04 10.95
C LEU A 223 -8.74 -17.98 10.54
N VAL A 224 -8.98 -18.88 9.59
CA VAL A 224 -7.91 -19.63 8.90
C VAL A 224 -7.93 -19.22 7.43
N LEU A 225 -6.79 -18.74 6.94
CA LEU A 225 -6.56 -18.42 5.54
C LEU A 225 -5.69 -19.53 4.94
N ILE A 226 -6.28 -20.28 4.00
CA ILE A 226 -5.55 -21.29 3.21
C ILE A 226 -4.94 -20.56 2.02
N ASP A 227 -3.65 -20.28 2.14
CA ASP A 227 -2.83 -19.57 1.15
C ASP A 227 -2.39 -20.52 0.01
N ASP A 228 -1.56 -20.01 -0.90
CA ASP A 228 -1.08 -20.70 -2.08
C ASP A 228 -0.58 -22.13 -1.81
N GLY A 229 -0.85 -23.02 -2.78
CA GLY A 229 -0.48 -24.43 -2.71
C GLY A 229 -1.65 -25.41 -2.60
N TRP A 230 -2.88 -24.94 -2.36
CA TRP A 230 -4.10 -25.77 -2.50
C TRP A 230 -4.57 -25.90 -3.95
N GLN A 231 -4.27 -24.89 -4.76
CA GLN A 231 -4.64 -24.83 -6.18
C GLN A 231 -3.86 -25.84 -7.04
N SER A 232 -4.42 -26.22 -8.19
CA SER A 232 -3.70 -26.97 -9.22
C SER A 232 -2.73 -26.06 -9.97
N ILE A 233 -1.49 -26.00 -9.49
CA ILE A 233 -0.38 -25.24 -10.07
C ILE A 233 0.73 -26.19 -10.57
N SER A 234 1.57 -25.69 -11.47
CA SER A 234 2.74 -26.40 -11.97
C SER A 234 3.83 -25.41 -12.41
N ARG A 235 5.06 -25.88 -12.52
CA ARG A 235 6.13 -25.08 -13.12
C ARG A 235 5.91 -24.93 -14.62
N ASP A 236 6.46 -23.88 -15.21
CA ASP A 236 6.30 -23.65 -16.63
C ASP A 236 6.97 -24.74 -17.48
N GLU A 237 8.04 -25.36 -16.98
CA GLU A 237 8.75 -26.43 -17.66
C GLU A 237 8.09 -27.81 -17.49
N ASP A 238 7.24 -27.97 -16.48
CA ASP A 238 6.60 -29.25 -16.18
C ASP A 238 5.48 -29.56 -17.19
N PRO A 239 5.09 -30.82 -17.41
CA PRO A 239 3.91 -31.15 -18.21
C PRO A 239 2.60 -30.67 -17.56
N ILE A 240 1.60 -30.29 -18.36
CA ILE A 240 0.27 -29.86 -17.85
C ILE A 240 -0.48 -30.95 -17.05
N THR A 241 -0.06 -32.20 -17.15
CA THR A 241 -0.62 -33.34 -16.41
C THR A 241 -0.06 -33.48 -14.99
N LYS A 242 1.03 -32.76 -14.67
CA LYS A 242 1.65 -32.76 -13.36
C LYS A 242 1.17 -31.54 -12.58
N GLU A 243 0.35 -31.77 -11.56
CA GLU A 243 -0.22 -30.74 -10.70
C GLU A 243 0.30 -30.84 -9.26
N GLY A 244 0.35 -29.70 -8.58
CA GLY A 244 0.72 -29.58 -7.17
C GLY A 244 2.23 -29.69 -6.92
N MET A 245 2.66 -29.16 -5.76
CA MET A 245 4.06 -29.16 -5.34
C MET A 245 4.26 -30.08 -4.14
N THR A 246 5.29 -30.93 -4.21
CA THR A 246 5.70 -31.86 -3.15
C THR A 246 7.03 -31.51 -2.51
N ALA A 247 7.81 -30.64 -3.14
CA ALA A 247 9.08 -30.17 -2.59
C ALA A 247 8.84 -28.84 -1.86
N ALA A 248 9.39 -28.73 -0.65
CA ALA A 248 9.49 -27.45 0.02
C ALA A 248 10.26 -26.49 -0.90
N VAL A 249 9.64 -25.36 -1.24
CA VAL A 249 10.34 -24.20 -1.76
C VAL A 249 11.05 -23.55 -0.57
N ASP A 250 12.32 -23.22 -0.74
CA ASP A 250 13.07 -22.51 0.29
C ASP A 250 12.37 -21.18 0.60
N ALA A 251 12.28 -20.85 1.89
CA ALA A 251 11.67 -19.62 2.37
C ALA A 251 12.33 -18.41 1.69
N GLY A 252 11.62 -17.76 0.75
CA GLY A 252 12.09 -16.58 0.02
C GLY A 252 12.17 -16.72 -1.49
N GLU A 253 12.16 -17.94 -2.05
CA GLU A 253 12.02 -18.13 -3.51
C GLU A 253 10.54 -18.18 -3.88
N GLN A 254 9.97 -17.04 -4.28
CA GLN A 254 8.72 -17.06 -5.05
C GLN A 254 8.99 -17.73 -6.39
N MET A 255 8.67 -19.03 -6.49
CA MET A 255 8.74 -19.72 -7.76
C MET A 255 7.52 -19.34 -8.62
N PRO A 256 7.72 -18.80 -9.83
CA PRO A 256 6.61 -18.57 -10.74
C PRO A 256 6.03 -19.93 -11.13
N CYS A 257 4.86 -20.23 -10.57
CA CYS A 257 4.07 -21.38 -10.96
C CYS A 257 2.89 -20.89 -11.79
N ARG A 258 2.63 -21.54 -12.92
CA ARG A 258 1.40 -21.30 -13.67
C ARG A 258 0.23 -21.98 -12.99
N LEU A 259 -0.92 -21.30 -12.98
CA LEU A 259 -2.19 -21.92 -12.65
C LEU A 259 -2.60 -22.87 -13.79
N LEU A 260 -2.79 -24.14 -13.49
CA LEU A 260 -3.32 -25.11 -14.46
C LEU A 260 -4.85 -25.09 -14.47
N LYS A 261 -5.46 -25.05 -13.28
CA LYS A 261 -6.92 -25.13 -13.08
C LYS A 261 -7.31 -24.35 -11.83
N PHE A 262 -8.53 -23.82 -11.81
CA PHE A 262 -9.09 -23.14 -10.63
C PHE A 262 -9.51 -24.11 -9.52
N GLN A 263 -9.75 -25.38 -9.86
CA GLN A 263 -10.06 -26.41 -8.89
C GLN A 263 -8.83 -26.75 -8.04
N GLU A 264 -9.11 -27.29 -6.87
CA GLU A 264 -8.11 -27.80 -5.95
C GLU A 264 -7.31 -28.98 -6.51
N ASN A 265 -6.06 -29.07 -6.07
CA ASN A 265 -5.15 -30.13 -6.48
C ASN A 265 -5.42 -31.45 -5.75
N TYR A 266 -4.67 -32.48 -6.14
CA TYR A 266 -4.78 -33.83 -5.58
C TYR A 266 -4.66 -33.91 -4.04
N LYS A 267 -4.03 -32.94 -3.36
CA LYS A 267 -3.92 -32.92 -1.89
C LYS A 267 -5.25 -32.63 -1.22
N PHE A 268 -6.15 -31.93 -1.91
CA PHE A 268 -7.42 -31.46 -1.36
C PHE A 268 -8.62 -32.13 -2.01
N ARG A 269 -8.57 -32.47 -3.30
CA ARG A 269 -9.72 -32.95 -4.11
C ARG A 269 -10.56 -34.06 -3.45
N ASP A 270 -9.91 -35.00 -2.78
CA ASP A 270 -10.56 -36.15 -2.15
C ASP A 270 -10.71 -35.98 -0.62
N TYR A 271 -10.38 -34.81 -0.08
CA TYR A 271 -10.57 -34.50 1.32
C TYR A 271 -12.06 -34.60 1.71
N VAL A 272 -12.32 -35.14 2.90
CA VAL A 272 -13.65 -35.25 3.51
C VAL A 272 -13.52 -34.82 4.96
N SER A 273 -14.48 -34.03 5.43
CA SER A 273 -14.50 -33.55 6.81
C SER A 273 -14.67 -34.71 7.79
N LEU A 274 -13.98 -34.64 8.93
CA LEU A 274 -14.17 -35.59 10.03
C LEU A 274 -15.57 -35.46 10.67
N LYS A 275 -16.27 -34.33 10.46
CA LYS A 275 -17.59 -34.06 11.03
C LYS A 275 -18.75 -34.43 10.11
N SER A 276 -18.53 -34.59 8.81
CA SER A 276 -19.56 -35.05 7.89
C SER A 276 -19.78 -36.55 8.09
N SER A 277 -20.96 -36.94 8.56
CA SER A 277 -21.39 -38.34 8.46
C SER A 277 -21.26 -38.77 7.00
N ALA A 278 -20.78 -40.00 6.76
CA ALA A 278 -20.43 -40.57 5.44
C ALA A 278 -21.54 -40.56 4.36
N MET A 279 -22.68 -39.91 4.60
CA MET A 279 -23.82 -39.83 3.69
C MET A 279 -23.87 -38.58 2.80
N ASP A 280 -23.02 -37.57 3.02
CA ASP A 280 -22.97 -36.40 2.12
C ASP A 280 -21.79 -36.49 1.16
N ALA A 281 -21.84 -37.46 0.26
CA ALA A 281 -20.80 -37.73 -0.75
C ALA A 281 -20.52 -36.55 -1.70
N ASN A 282 -21.36 -35.51 -1.65
CA ASN A 282 -21.25 -34.30 -2.45
C ASN A 282 -20.36 -33.22 -1.80
N ASN A 283 -20.00 -33.34 -0.51
CA ASN A 283 -19.15 -32.36 0.17
C ASN A 283 -17.71 -32.87 0.34
N ARG A 284 -16.97 -32.93 -0.78
CA ARG A 284 -15.52 -33.23 -0.83
C ARG A 284 -14.72 -31.95 -1.12
N GLY A 285 -13.41 -32.04 -0.97
CA GLY A 285 -12.53 -30.99 -1.45
C GLY A 285 -12.42 -29.82 -0.50
N MET A 286 -12.22 -28.63 -1.07
CA MET A 286 -12.19 -27.39 -0.28
C MET A 286 -13.55 -27.08 0.38
N GLY A 287 -14.66 -27.55 -0.21
CA GLY A 287 -16.01 -27.39 0.35
C GLY A 287 -16.19 -28.06 1.72
N SER A 288 -15.40 -29.11 2.00
CA SER A 288 -15.50 -29.86 3.26
C SER A 288 -14.89 -29.14 4.47
N PHE A 289 -14.24 -28.00 4.30
CA PHE A 289 -13.71 -27.20 5.42
C PHE A 289 -14.77 -26.28 6.06
N HIS A 290 -15.95 -26.15 5.44
CA HIS A 290 -17.07 -25.33 5.92
C HIS A 290 -18.00 -26.08 6.88
#